data_AF-A0A1Y4BWD3-F1
#
_entry.id   AF-A0A1Y4BWD3-F1
#
_cell.length_a   1.000
_cell.length_b   1.000
_cell.length_c   1.000
_cell.angle_alpha   90.00
_cell.angle_beta   90.00
_cell.angle_gamma   90.00
#
_symmetry.space_group_name_H-M   'P 1'
#
loop_
_entity.id
_entity.type
_entity.pdbx_description
1 polymer ?
#
loop_
_entity_poly.entity_id
_entity_poly.type
_entity_poly.pdbx_seq_one_letter_code
_entity_poly.pdbx_strand_id
1 'polypeptide(L)'
;MWQENLKKMKAASGKTTAEIAKGSGIPEPTLEKLFAGATKDPKLPTMQKLVYYLGYTLEDLCRGEENTPTPSVDSVGVLTKDEASRISAAMGQMNEEGRERVVEYAEDLAAGGRFKKPSAAELGEKEA
;
A
#
# COMPACT_ATOMS: atom_id res chain seq x y z
N MET A 1 -18.02 8.23 -2.84
CA MET A 1 -17.03 7.16 -2.55
C MET A 1 -15.71 7.31 -3.32
N TRP A 2 -15.56 7.06 -4.63
CA TRP A 2 -14.23 7.21 -5.29
C TRP A 2 -13.73 8.67 -5.38
N GLN A 3 -14.62 9.62 -5.68
CA GLN A 3 -14.26 11.04 -5.79
C GLN A 3 -13.74 11.62 -4.46
N GLU A 4 -14.29 11.14 -3.34
CA GLU A 4 -13.88 11.56 -2.00
C GLU A 4 -12.52 10.99 -1.64
N ASN A 5 -12.26 9.74 -1.98
CA ASN A 5 -10.95 9.13 -1.86
C ASN A 5 -9.91 9.89 -2.71
N LEU A 6 -10.26 10.29 -3.93
CA LEU A 6 -9.40 11.12 -4.78
C LEU A 6 -9.06 12.47 -4.14
N LYS A 7 -10.04 13.13 -3.51
CA LYS A 7 -9.83 14.38 -2.75
C LYS A 7 -8.91 14.16 -1.56
N LYS A 8 -9.09 13.05 -0.82
CA LYS A 8 -8.21 12.67 0.30
C LYS A 8 -6.77 12.43 -0.18
N MET A 9 -6.58 11.69 -1.27
CA MET A 9 -5.26 11.46 -1.90
C MET A 9 -4.59 12.77 -2.32
N LYS A 10 -5.36 13.70 -2.93
CA LYS A 10 -4.86 15.04 -3.27
C LYS A 10 -4.45 15.83 -2.03
N ALA A 11 -5.27 15.83 -0.98
CA ALA A 11 -4.97 16.51 0.27
C ALA A 11 -3.71 15.94 0.96
N ALA A 12 -3.58 14.62 0.99
CA ALA A 12 -2.40 13.93 1.53
C ALA A 12 -1.12 14.25 0.75
N SER A 13 -1.22 14.43 -0.57
CA SER A 13 -0.07 14.79 -1.40
C SER A 13 0.38 16.26 -1.22
N GLY A 14 -0.45 17.14 -0.64
CA GLY A 14 -0.13 18.58 -0.49
C GLY A 14 0.02 19.36 -1.80
N LYS A 15 -0.29 18.76 -2.96
CA LYS A 15 -0.12 19.36 -4.30
C LYS A 15 -1.37 20.11 -4.75
N THR A 16 -1.16 21.18 -5.50
CA THR A 16 -2.23 21.92 -6.18
C THR A 16 -2.72 21.18 -7.43
N THR A 17 -3.93 21.53 -7.92
CA THR A 17 -4.48 20.94 -9.14
C THR A 17 -3.59 21.22 -10.36
N ALA A 18 -3.01 22.42 -10.44
CA ALA A 18 -2.04 22.80 -11.47
C ALA A 18 -0.77 21.93 -11.47
N GLU A 19 -0.20 21.65 -10.30
CA GLU A 19 0.98 20.77 -10.18
C GLU A 19 0.66 19.33 -10.55
N ILE A 20 -0.53 18.85 -10.18
CA ILE A 20 -1.02 17.54 -10.58
C ILE A 20 -1.25 17.49 -12.08
N ALA A 21 -1.82 18.54 -12.68
CA ALA A 21 -2.03 18.63 -14.12
C ALA A 21 -0.70 18.53 -14.88
N LYS A 22 0.29 19.32 -14.44
CA LYS A 22 1.63 19.34 -15.04
C LYS A 22 2.35 17.99 -14.93
N GLY A 23 2.23 17.30 -13.79
CA GLY A 23 2.92 16.04 -13.56
C GLY A 23 2.20 14.78 -14.07
N SER A 24 0.87 14.78 -14.11
CA SER A 24 0.07 13.66 -14.64
C SER A 24 -0.18 13.74 -16.15
N GLY A 25 0.03 14.91 -16.76
CA GLY A 25 -0.31 15.17 -18.16
C GLY A 25 -1.83 15.24 -18.41
N ILE A 26 -2.63 15.43 -17.36
CA ILE A 26 -4.08 15.59 -17.44
C ILE A 26 -4.40 17.08 -17.39
N PRO A 27 -5.25 17.61 -18.29
CA PRO A 27 -5.62 19.02 -18.27
C PRO A 27 -6.28 19.42 -16.94
N GLU A 28 -5.89 20.58 -16.41
CA GLU A 28 -6.46 21.16 -15.18
C GLU A 28 -8.01 21.22 -15.19
N PRO A 29 -8.70 21.69 -16.26
CA PRO A 29 -10.16 21.70 -16.28
C PRO A 29 -10.78 20.29 -16.24
N THR A 30 -10.04 19.26 -16.63
CA THR A 30 -10.48 17.87 -16.47
C THR A 30 -10.34 17.44 -15.02
N LEU A 31 -9.22 17.74 -14.37
CA LEU A 31 -9.02 17.45 -12.95
C LEU A 31 -10.04 18.19 -12.08
N GLU A 32 -10.33 19.45 -12.35
CA GLU A 32 -11.36 20.20 -11.62
C GLU A 32 -12.74 19.56 -11.73
N LYS A 33 -13.14 19.09 -12.91
CA LYS A 33 -14.40 18.34 -13.09
C LYS A 33 -14.40 17.00 -12.34
N LEU A 34 -13.25 16.32 -12.29
CA LEU A 34 -13.09 15.07 -11.54
C LEU A 34 -13.23 15.31 -10.03
N PHE A 35 -12.52 16.30 -9.48
CA PHE A 35 -12.61 16.64 -8.06
C PHE A 35 -13.95 17.27 -7.69
N ALA A 36 -14.57 18.06 -8.56
CA ALA A 36 -15.89 18.65 -8.32
C ALA A 36 -17.04 17.62 -8.43
N GLY A 37 -16.76 16.43 -8.97
CA GLY A 37 -17.76 15.37 -9.17
C GLY A 37 -18.69 15.60 -10.37
N ALA A 38 -18.36 16.56 -11.23
CA ALA A 38 -19.09 16.83 -12.47
C ALA A 38 -18.97 15.66 -13.47
N THR A 39 -17.89 14.89 -13.37
CA THR A 39 -17.68 13.68 -14.19
C THR A 39 -18.12 12.44 -13.42
N LYS A 40 -19.26 11.87 -13.83
CA LYS A 40 -19.81 10.63 -13.25
C LYS A 40 -19.03 9.38 -13.69
N ASP A 41 -18.58 9.36 -14.95
CA ASP A 41 -17.88 8.23 -15.55
C ASP A 41 -16.53 8.67 -16.13
N PRO A 42 -15.47 8.70 -15.30
CA PRO A 42 -14.14 9.06 -15.77
C PRO A 42 -13.50 7.91 -16.53
N LYS A 43 -12.74 8.23 -17.59
CA LYS A 43 -11.96 7.22 -18.31
C LYS A 43 -10.95 6.56 -17.37
N LEU A 44 -10.97 5.22 -17.31
CA LEU A 44 -10.02 4.41 -16.54
C LEU A 44 -8.54 4.84 -16.70
N PRO A 45 -8.00 5.06 -17.92
CA PRO A 45 -6.60 5.49 -18.06
C PRO A 45 -6.31 6.86 -17.43
N THR A 46 -7.30 7.75 -17.36
CA THR A 46 -7.17 9.05 -16.68
C THR A 46 -7.13 8.86 -15.17
N MET A 47 -7.99 7.99 -14.62
CA MET A 47 -7.96 7.64 -13.20
C MET A 47 -6.63 7.02 -12.82
N GLN A 48 -6.17 6.05 -13.60
CA GLN A 48 -4.92 5.32 -13.36
C GLN A 48 -3.69 6.25 -13.32
N LYS A 49 -3.55 7.14 -14.31
CA LYS A 49 -2.47 8.15 -14.32
C LYS A 49 -2.51 9.04 -13.09
N LEU A 50 -3.70 9.44 -12.66
CA LEU A 50 -3.88 10.32 -11.52
C LEU A 50 -3.51 9.65 -10.19
N VAL A 51 -4.02 8.44 -9.93
CA VAL A 51 -3.68 7.72 -8.68
C VAL A 51 -2.20 7.36 -8.62
N TYR A 52 -1.61 6.89 -9.72
CA TYR A 52 -0.17 6.57 -9.72
C TYR A 52 0.71 7.80 -9.55
N TYR A 53 0.33 8.95 -10.13
CA TYR A 53 1.05 10.19 -9.90
C TYR A 53 0.99 10.66 -8.44
N LEU A 54 -0.10 10.33 -7.75
CA LEU A 54 -0.27 10.59 -6.31
C LEU A 54 0.36 9.50 -5.43
N GLY A 55 0.91 8.42 -6.01
CA GLY A 55 1.53 7.31 -5.28
C GLY A 55 0.56 6.23 -4.78
N TYR A 56 -0.64 6.16 -5.36
CA TYR A 56 -1.69 5.20 -5.01
C TYR A 56 -2.04 4.27 -6.17
N THR A 57 -2.77 3.19 -5.88
CA THR A 57 -3.31 2.25 -6.87
C THR A 57 -4.81 2.50 -7.11
N LEU A 58 -5.35 1.89 -8.18
CA LEU A 58 -6.79 1.92 -8.43
C LEU A 58 -7.59 1.19 -7.34
N GLU A 59 -7.01 0.15 -6.73
CA GLU A 59 -7.59 -0.55 -5.57
C GLU A 59 -7.77 0.40 -4.38
N ASP A 60 -6.78 1.25 -4.10
CA ASP A 60 -6.87 2.25 -3.00
C ASP A 60 -7.97 3.29 -3.26
N LEU A 61 -8.26 3.58 -4.52
CA LEU A 61 -9.33 4.51 -4.90
C LEU A 61 -10.72 3.91 -4.64
N CYS A 62 -10.88 2.61 -4.88
CA CYS A 62 -12.12 1.87 -4.74
C CYS A 62 -12.38 1.33 -3.33
N ARG A 63 -11.35 1.20 -2.49
CA ARG A 63 -11.48 0.81 -1.08
C ARG A 63 -12.26 1.90 -0.32
N GLY A 64 -13.57 1.72 -0.23
CA GLY A 64 -14.48 2.65 0.44
C GLY A 64 -14.22 2.70 1.95
N GLU A 65 -14.22 3.92 2.50
CA GLU A 65 -14.44 4.25 3.91
C GLU A 65 -13.98 3.23 4.97
N GLU A 66 -12.67 3.08 5.14
CA GLU A 66 -12.14 2.84 6.48
C GLU A 66 -11.25 4.03 6.86
N ASN A 67 -11.53 4.61 8.01
CA ASN A 67 -10.92 5.83 8.51
C ASN A 67 -9.39 5.63 8.71
N THR A 68 -8.63 6.70 8.49
CA THR A 68 -7.20 6.90 8.79
C THR A 68 -6.74 6.38 10.18
N PRO A 69 -5.43 6.27 10.52
CA PRO A 69 -4.20 6.12 9.75
C PRO A 69 -3.30 5.01 10.37
N THR A 70 -3.24 3.81 9.84
CA THR A 70 -2.30 2.80 10.35
C THR A 70 -2.07 1.72 9.31
N PRO A 71 -0.89 1.09 9.27
CA PRO A 71 -0.61 -0.01 8.34
C PRO A 71 -1.72 -1.03 8.51
N SER A 72 -2.30 -1.43 7.38
CA SER A 72 -3.32 -2.47 7.33
C SER A 72 -2.91 -3.62 8.23
N VAL A 73 -3.65 -3.78 9.33
CA VAL A 73 -3.80 -5.06 10.01
C VAL A 73 -4.69 -5.96 9.17
N ASP A 74 -4.29 -6.18 7.91
CA ASP A 74 -4.40 -7.48 7.29
C ASP A 74 -3.24 -8.30 7.87
N SER A 75 -3.37 -8.60 9.17
CA SER A 75 -2.36 -9.30 9.96
C SER A 75 -2.40 -10.79 9.64
N VAL A 76 -1.94 -11.12 8.43
CA VAL A 76 -1.55 -12.48 8.04
C VAL A 76 -0.31 -12.35 7.16
N GLY A 77 0.81 -11.88 7.74
CA GLY A 77 2.15 -12.06 7.16
C GLY A 77 2.86 -10.86 6.52
N VAL A 78 2.38 -9.62 6.69
CA VAL A 78 3.10 -8.43 6.18
C VAL A 78 4.00 -7.84 7.28
N LEU A 79 5.30 -7.75 7.02
CA LEU A 79 6.25 -7.05 7.91
C LEU A 79 5.76 -5.62 8.16
N THR A 80 5.70 -5.20 9.42
CA THR A 80 5.42 -3.79 9.71
C THR A 80 6.51 -2.90 9.12
N LYS A 81 6.17 -1.65 8.79
CA LYS A 81 7.12 -0.68 8.22
C LYS A 81 8.37 -0.52 9.10
N ASP A 82 8.19 -0.56 10.42
CA ASP A 82 9.27 -0.52 11.40
C ASP A 82 10.14 -1.78 11.41
N GLU A 83 9.56 -2.98 11.25
CA GLU A 83 10.32 -4.22 11.12
C GLU A 83 11.12 -4.26 9.83
N ALA A 84 10.51 -3.91 8.70
CA ALA A 84 11.18 -3.83 7.40
C ALA A 84 12.35 -2.82 7.42
N SER A 85 12.15 -1.66 8.05
CA SER A 85 13.19 -0.64 8.20
C SER A 85 14.37 -1.14 9.03
N ARG A 86 14.10 -1.79 10.17
CA ARG A 86 15.14 -2.35 11.05
C ARG A 86 15.93 -3.47 10.38
N ILE A 87 15.24 -4.37 9.69
CA ILE A 87 15.88 -5.48 8.95
C ILE A 87 16.72 -4.94 7.79
N SER A 88 16.20 -3.96 7.02
CA SER A 88 16.94 -3.33 5.93
C SER A 88 18.20 -2.60 6.43
N ALA A 89 18.08 -1.84 7.52
CA ALA A 89 19.22 -1.17 8.13
C ALA A 89 20.30 -2.15 8.65
N ALA A 90 19.88 -3.30 9.19
CA ALA A 90 20.80 -4.35 9.63
C ALA A 90 21.49 -5.03 8.44
N MET A 91 20.75 -5.40 7.40
CA MET A 91 21.28 -6.01 6.17
C MET A 91 22.25 -5.07 5.43
N GLY A 92 21.99 -3.76 5.44
CA GLY A 92 22.86 -2.75 4.83
C GLY A 92 24.21 -2.57 5.52
N GLN A 93 24.36 -3.02 6.76
CA GLN A 93 25.64 -2.99 7.50
C GLN A 93 26.45 -4.28 7.33
N MET A 94 25.91 -5.28 6.62
CA MET A 94 26.54 -6.60 6.44
C MET A 94 27.09 -6.80 5.03
N ASN A 95 28.16 -7.58 4.93
CA ASN A 95 28.67 -8.09 3.66
C ASN A 95 27.73 -9.18 3.10
N GLU A 96 28.03 -9.68 1.90
CA GLU A 96 27.21 -10.69 1.23
C GLU A 96 27.01 -11.96 2.08
N GLU A 97 28.09 -12.49 2.65
CA GLU A 97 28.05 -13.66 3.54
C GLU A 97 27.17 -13.44 4.79
N GLY A 98 27.24 -12.25 5.39
CA GLY A 98 26.42 -11.89 6.54
C GLY A 98 24.93 -11.79 6.20
N ARG A 99 24.59 -11.26 5.02
CA ARG A 99 23.20 -11.20 4.57
C ARG A 99 22.65 -12.60 4.29
N GLU A 100 23.44 -13.46 3.65
CA GLU A 100 23.06 -14.84 3.35
C GLU A 100 22.74 -15.64 4.62
N ARG A 101 23.60 -15.52 5.65
CA ARG A 101 23.37 -16.12 6.99
C ARG A 101 22.08 -15.66 7.66
N VAL A 102 21.73 -14.37 7.51
CA VAL A 102 20.49 -13.85 8.09
C VAL A 102 19.26 -14.40 7.37
N VAL A 103 19.33 -14.58 6.05
CA VAL A 103 18.26 -15.21 5.27
C VAL A 103 18.08 -16.67 5.66
N GLU A 104 19.18 -17.44 5.70
CA GLU A 104 19.18 -18.85 6.12
C GLU A 104 18.55 -19.01 7.52
N TYR A 105 18.94 -18.17 8.47
CA TYR A 105 18.37 -18.21 9.82
C TYR A 105 16.88 -17.84 9.85
N ALA A 106 16.45 -16.88 9.03
CA ALA A 106 15.03 -16.53 8.92
C ALA A 106 14.19 -17.67 8.34
N GLU A 107 14.73 -18.39 7.34
CA GLU A 107 14.10 -19.57 6.74
C GLU A 107 14.01 -20.73 7.73
N ASP A 108 15.07 -20.99 8.49
CA ASP A 108 15.09 -22.00 9.56
C ASP A 108 14.06 -21.71 10.64
N LEU A 109 13.93 -20.45 11.06
CA LEU A 109 12.91 -20.03 12.02
C LEU A 109 11.49 -20.23 11.48
N ALA A 110 11.27 -19.97 10.19
CA ALA A 110 9.98 -20.18 9.53
C ALA A 110 9.67 -21.68 9.32
N ALA A 111 10.68 -22.50 9.04
CA ALA A 111 10.56 -23.93 8.82
C ALA A 111 10.37 -24.71 10.13
N GLY A 112 11.06 -24.31 11.20
CA GLY A 112 11.15 -25.03 12.46
C GLY A 112 9.85 -25.16 13.25
N GLY A 113 8.75 -24.53 12.80
CA GLY A 113 7.41 -24.69 13.38
C GLY A 113 7.26 -24.17 14.81
N ARG A 114 8.30 -23.53 15.35
CA ARG A 114 8.34 -22.98 16.72
C ARG A 114 7.45 -21.75 16.88
N PHE A 115 7.08 -21.12 15.76
CA PHE A 115 6.26 -19.92 15.71
C PHE A 115 5.01 -20.17 14.85
N LYS A 116 3.86 -19.65 15.29
CA LYS A 116 2.57 -19.84 14.61
C LYS A 116 2.66 -19.29 13.19
N LYS A 117 2.46 -20.16 12.20
CA LYS A 117 2.32 -19.75 10.81
C LYS A 117 0.97 -19.07 10.64
N PRO A 118 0.90 -17.90 9.99
CA PRO A 118 -0.33 -17.12 9.91
C PRO A 118 -1.44 -17.83 9.10
N SER A 119 -1.09 -18.84 8.28
CA SER A 119 -2.05 -19.67 7.54
C SER A 119 -2.55 -20.93 8.28
N ALA A 120 -2.08 -21.21 9.50
CA ALA A 120 -2.44 -22.45 10.22
C ALA A 120 -3.52 -22.24 11.31
N ALA A 121 -4.16 -21.07 11.36
CA ALA A 121 -5.15 -20.74 12.39
C ALA A 121 -6.56 -21.29 12.12
N GLU A 122 -6.83 -21.94 10.97
CA GLU A 122 -8.17 -22.43 10.60
C GLU A 122 -8.37 -23.95 10.55
N LEU A 123 -7.45 -24.77 11.06
CA LEU A 123 -7.69 -26.21 11.19
C LEU A 123 -7.48 -26.68 12.63
N GLY A 124 -8.51 -26.43 13.44
CA GLY A 124 -8.63 -26.90 14.81
C GLY A 124 -10.08 -27.05 15.29
N GLU A 125 -11.04 -27.25 14.38
CA GLU A 125 -12.32 -27.90 14.72
C GLU A 125 -12.23 -29.37 14.28
N LYS A 126 -12.12 -30.27 15.26
CA LYS A 126 -12.92 -31.49 15.46
C LYS A 126 -12.15 -32.64 16.12
N GLU A 127 -12.75 -33.10 17.23
CA GLU A 127 -12.86 -34.50 17.71
C GLU A 127 -11.59 -35.12 18.35
N ALA A 128 -11.61 -35.75 19.52
CA ALA A 128 -12.66 -36.37 20.34
C ALA A 128 -12.30 -36.33 21.84
#